data_AF-T0HSF3-F1
#
_entry.id   AF-T0HSF3-F1
#
_cell.length_a   1.000
_cell.length_b   1.000
_cell.length_c   1.000
_cell.angle_alpha   90.00
_cell.angle_beta   90.00
_cell.angle_gamma   90.00
#
_symmetry.space_group_name_H-M   'P 1'
#
loop_
_entity.id
_entity.type
_entity.pdbx_description
1 polymer ?
#
loop_
_entity_poly.entity_id
_entity_poly.type
_entity_poly.pdbx_seq_one_letter_code
_entity_poly.pdbx_strand_id
1 'polypeptide(L)' 'MQQSPQQTFYFDQSGLLRRHDYSVEIMGGTTSANYATDHKAFDGLIFPTKRRVYAAGADNRPILDRIAIAIDLWDVQAA' A
#
# COMPACT_ATOMS: atom_id res chain seq x y z
N MET A 1 10.09 -11.43 -5.53
CA MET A 1 10.44 -10.22 -4.73
C MET A 1 10.46 -10.65 -3.27
N GLN A 2 11.60 -10.57 -2.59
CA GLN A 2 11.66 -10.80 -1.14
C GLN A 2 11.14 -9.55 -0.43
N GLN A 3 10.19 -9.73 0.49
CA GLN A 3 9.71 -8.69 1.39
C GLN A 3 10.26 -8.97 2.79
N SER A 4 10.38 -7.94 3.62
CA SER A 4 10.72 -8.14 5.03
C SER A 4 9.74 -9.11 5.72
N PRO A 5 10.21 -9.93 6.66
CA PRO A 5 9.34 -10.82 7.43
C PRO A 5 8.36 -10.03 8.31
N GLN A 6 8.76 -8.85 8.79
CA GLN A 6 7.87 -7.93 9.48
C GLN A 6 7.17 -7.00 8.50
N GLN A 7 5.86 -6.87 8.65
CA GLN A 7 4.99 -6.00 7.88
C GLN A 7 4.05 -5.27 8.84
N THR A 8 3.69 -4.03 8.54
CA THR A 8 2.79 -3.23 9.39
C THR A 8 1.61 -2.73 8.57
N PHE A 9 0.41 -3.03 9.04
CA PHE A 9 -0.85 -2.66 8.39
C PHE A 9 -1.58 -1.62 9.23
N TYR A 10 -2.00 -0.53 8.60
CA TYR A 10 -2.73 0.55 9.26
C TYR A 10 -4.16 0.56 8.71
N PHE A 11 -5.13 0.41 9.61
CA PHE A 11 -6.55 0.41 9.28
C PHE A 11 -7.22 1.66 9.83
N ASP A 12 -8.25 2.16 9.15
CA ASP A 12 -9.11 3.20 9.69
C ASP A 12 -10.17 2.62 10.66
N GLN A 13 -11.03 3.50 11.19
CA GLN A 13 -12.09 3.11 12.14
C GLN A 13 -13.14 2.16 11.53
N SER A 14 -13.25 2.11 10.19
CA SER A 14 -14.13 1.17 9.49
C SER A 14 -13.47 -0.17 9.19
N GLY A 15 -12.22 -0.36 9.62
CA GLY A 15 -11.44 -1.57 9.37
C GLY A 15 -10.87 -1.66 7.96
N LEU A 16 -10.87 -0.56 7.19
CA LEU A 16 -10.31 -0.54 5.84
C LEU A 16 -8.82 -0.21 5.86
N LEU A 17 -8.03 -0.95 5.07
CA LEU A 17 -6.59 -0.74 4.96
C LEU A 17 -6.29 0.65 4.39
N ARG A 18 -5.47 1.44 5.08
CA ARG A 18 -5.03 2.77 4.63
C ARG A 18 -3.59 2.78 4.17
N ARG A 19 -2.75 1.98 4.80
CA ARG A 19 -1.32 1.90 4.52
C ARG A 19 -0.80 0.52 4.88
N HIS A 20 0.14 0.02 4.09
CA HIS A 20 0.89 -1.20 4.35
C HIS A 20 2.39 -0.88 4.22
N ASP A 21 3.13 -1.10 5.31
CA ASP A 21 4.58 -0.90 5.36
C ASP A 21 5.31 -2.24 5.29
N TYR A 22 6.31 -2.30 4.41
CA TYR A 22 7.20 -3.44 4.23
C TYR A 22 8.52 -2.96 3.62
N SER A 23 9.63 -3.66 3.85
CA SER A 23 10.90 -3.38 3.17
C SER A 23 11.10 -4.32 1.98
N VAL A 24 11.70 -3.81 0.92
CA VAL A 24 12.05 -4.60 -0.28
C VAL A 24 13.55 -4.56 -0.47
N GLU A 25 14.18 -5.73 -0.58
CA GLU A 25 15.63 -5.82 -0.81
C GLU A 25 16.06 -5.12 -2.10
N ILE A 26 15.24 -5.19 -3.17
CA ILE A 26 15.56 -4.54 -4.46
C ILE A 26 15.62 -3.01 -4.37
N MET A 27 14.98 -2.44 -3.35
CA MET A 27 15.01 -0.99 -3.07
C MET A 27 16.12 -0.64 -2.07
N GLY A 28 17.17 -1.46 -1.97
CA GLY A 28 18.26 -1.27 -1.02
C GLY A 28 17.85 -1.43 0.45
N GLY A 29 16.81 -2.23 0.72
CA GLY A 29 16.26 -2.40 2.07
C GLY A 29 15.37 -1.24 2.54
N THR A 30 15.10 -0.26 1.67
CA THR A 30 14.25 0.89 1.99
C THR A 30 12.84 0.43 2.37
N THR A 31 12.36 0.93 3.51
CA THR A 31 10.97 0.74 3.93
C THR A 31 10.05 1.44 2.95
N SER A 32 9.02 0.74 2.51
CA SER A 32 8.00 1.24 1.59
C SER A 32 6.75 1.66 2.37
N ALA A 33 6.16 2.78 1.98
CA ALA A 33 4.84 3.23 2.44
C ALA A 33 3.81 3.00 1.32
N ASN A 34 3.08 1.89 1.40
CA ASN A 34 2.09 1.52 0.37
C ASN A 34 0.68 1.96 0.76
N TYR A 35 0.26 3.13 0.28
CA TYR A 35 -1.05 3.69 0.54
C TYR A 35 -2.15 2.99 -0.24
N ALA A 36 -3.29 2.79 0.42
CA ALA A 36 -4.53 2.26 -0.14
C ALA A 36 -5.61 3.35 -0.06
N THR A 37 -6.13 3.75 -1.23
CA THR A 37 -7.06 4.87 -1.36
C THR A 37 -8.13 4.57 -2.41
N ASP A 38 -9.14 5.44 -2.50
CA ASP A 38 -10.25 5.33 -3.46
C ASP A 38 -10.96 3.96 -3.33
N HIS A 39 -11.39 3.64 -2.11
CA HIS A 39 -12.08 2.38 -1.83
C HIS A 39 -13.47 2.37 -2.47
N LYS A 40 -13.81 1.29 -3.18
CA LYS A 40 -15.11 1.09 -3.84
C LYS A 40 -15.64 -0.31 -3.55
N ALA A 41 -16.95 -0.48 -3.68
CA ALA A 41 -17.60 -1.77 -3.52
C ALA A 41 -17.59 -2.53 -4.86
N PHE A 42 -17.25 -3.82 -4.79
CA PHE A 42 -17.28 -4.78 -5.89
C PHE A 42 -17.83 -6.08 -5.32
N ASP A 43 -18.92 -6.61 -5.90
CA ASP A 43 -19.56 -7.86 -5.45
C ASP A 43 -19.81 -7.94 -3.93
N GLY A 44 -20.14 -6.81 -3.30
CA GLY A 44 -20.38 -6.72 -1.84
C GLY A 44 -19.13 -6.58 -0.96
N LEU A 45 -17.93 -6.58 -1.55
CA LEU A 45 -16.65 -6.38 -0.86
C LEU A 45 -16.08 -4.99 -1.15
N ILE A 46 -15.42 -4.37 -0.16
CA ILE A 46 -14.79 -3.05 -0.33
C ILE A 46 -13.30 -3.22 -0.64
N PHE A 47 -12.86 -2.72 -1.80
CA PHE A 47 -11.47 -2.78 -2.25
C PHE A 47 -10.88 -1.39 -2.54
N PRO A 48 -9.61 -1.12 -2.19
CA PRO A 48 -8.92 0.08 -2.64
C PRO A 48 -8.68 0.01 -4.15
N THR A 49 -9.08 1.03 -4.89
CA THR A 49 -8.83 1.08 -6.34
C THR A 49 -7.52 1.76 -6.71
N LYS A 50 -6.86 2.43 -5.74
CA LYS A 50 -5.56 3.07 -5.95
C LYS A 50 -4.54 2.63 -4.90
N ARG A 51 -3.41 2.12 -5.38
CA ARG A 51 -2.24 1.80 -4.57
C ARG A 51 -1.08 2.68 -5.00
N ARG A 52 -0.43 3.34 -4.05
CA ARG A 52 0.75 4.20 -4.28
C ARG A 52 1.83 3.85 -3.28
N VAL A 53 2.97 3.40 -3.79
CA VAL A 53 4.12 3.00 -2.97
C VAL A 53 5.16 4.10 -3.04
N TYR A 54 5.50 4.65 -1.88
CA TYR A 54 6.59 5.60 -1.71
C TYR A 54 7.73 4.94 -0.95
N ALA A 55 8.95 5.41 -1.15
CA ALA A 55 9.99 5.21 -0.15
C ALA A 55 9.60 5.93 1.15
N ALA A 56 9.85 5.31 2.29
CA ALA A 56 9.69 5.91 3.60
C ALA A 56 11.06 6.27 4.18
N GLY A 57 11.15 7.45 4.78
CA GLY A 57 12.31 7.87 5.56
C GLY A 57 12.42 7.11 6.89
N ALA A 58 13.51 7.34 7.62
CA ALA A 58 13.74 6.72 8.92
C ALA A 58 12.69 7.08 9.99
N ASP A 59 11.96 8.19 9.79
CA ASP A 59 10.83 8.62 10.63
C ASP A 59 9.47 8.02 10.21
N ASN A 60 9.51 7.04 9.31
CA ASN A 60 8.36 6.39 8.68
C ASN A 60 7.43 7.33 7.89
N ARG A 61 7.91 8.51 7.49
CA ARG A 61 7.17 9.42 6.61
C ARG A 61 7.45 9.11 5.15
N PRO A 62 6.44 9.18 4.26
CA PRO A 62 6.66 8.97 2.84
C PRO A 62 7.43 10.14 2.23
N ILE A 63 8.32 9.81 1.29
CA ILE A 63 8.99 10.78 0.43
C ILE A 63 8.12 10.96 -0.81
N LEU A 64 7.32 12.03 -0.84
CA LEU A 64 6.19 12.20 -1.78
C LEU A 64 6.59 12.60 -3.21
N ASP A 65 7.82 13.04 -3.43
CA ASP A 65 8.30 13.53 -4.73
C ASP A 65 8.58 12.39 -5.74
N ARG A 66 8.62 11.14 -5.28
CA ARG A 66 8.87 9.95 -6.11
C ARG A 66 7.97 8.79 -5.71
N ILE A 67 6.98 8.50 -6.55
CA ILE A 67 6.21 7.26 -6.46
C ILE A 67 7.04 6.13 -7.05
N ALA A 68 7.36 5.12 -6.25
CA ALA A 68 8.09 3.93 -6.70
C ALA A 68 7.20 2.98 -7.50
N ILE A 69 5.94 2.81 -7.08
CA ILE A 69 4.95 1.97 -7.76
C ILE A 69 3.59 2.67 -7.70
N ALA A 70 2.92 2.77 -8.85
CA ALA A 70 1.54 3.21 -8.97
C ALA A 70 0.70 2.09 -9.57
N ILE A 71 -0.38 1.70 -8.89
CA ILE A 71 -1.34 0.70 -9.37
C ILE A 71 -2.73 1.31 -9.31
N ASP A 72 -3.42 1.26 -10.44
CA ASP A 72 -4.83 1.61 -10.56
C ASP A 72 -5.61 0.35 -10.95
N LEU A 73 -6.58 0.00 -10.10
CA LEU A 73 -7.45 -1.15 -10.26
C LEU A 73 -8.79 -0.64 -10.77
N TRP A 74 -9.19 -1.13 -11.94
CA TRP A 74 -10.40 -0.67 -12.63
C TRP A 74 -11.61 -1.54 -12.29
N ASP A 75 -11.39 -2.83 -12.15
CA ASP A 75 -12.42 -3.82 -11.84
C ASP A 75 -11.87 -4.89 -10.90
N VAL A 76 -12.73 -5.43 -10.05
CA VAL A 76 -12.45 -6.54 -9.14
C VAL A 76 -13.64 -7.47 -9.19
N GLN A 77 -13.40 -8.75 -9.45
CA GLN A 77 -14.43 -9.78 -9.55
C GLN A 77 -14.13 -10.87 -8.52
N ALA A 78 -15.12 -11.18 -7.69
CA ALA A 78 -15.05 -12.33 -6.78
C ALA A 78 -15.71 -13.55 -7.45
N ALA A 79 -15.00 -14.70 -7.43
CA ALA A 79 -15.49 -15.96 -7.97
C ALA A 79 -16.38 -16.72 -6.98
#